data_AF-A0A0A9BKR4-F1
#
_entry.id   AF-A0A0A9BKR4-F1
#
_cell.length_a   1.000
_cell.length_b   1.000
_cell.length_c   1.000
_cell.angle_alpha   90.00
_cell.angle_beta   90.00
_cell.angle_gamma   90.00
#
_symmetry.space_group_name_H-M   'P 1'
#
loop_
_entity.id
_entity.type
_entity.pdbx_description
1 polymer ?
#
loop_
_entity_poly.entity_id
_entity_poly.type
_entity_poly.pdbx_seq_one_letter_code
_entity_poly.pdbx_strand_id
1 'polypeptide(L)'
;MLMSRILSLMHHHNSAGPSSFLHPGVMVDLSAFMPPAVPNSSTPMFSTSSMLLLPNCKMEVFERLPQIPHFCEAWDCPPEFREGKALGLVVSFANMAESIKNMRIQDASQLYQQKMRSLLDLEENGFEIGALKIRVNSLLCVRNRHIDLQNRKASLDKEILKTEMVNCDLEQRLKLLDMFISGLGEELTQYRETTKASLVMQKAANCLYISKLQVKLHQVEESLMSVETDFNTIAAAPWCSDDGSSLL
;
A
#
# COMPACT_ATOMS: atom_id res chain seq x y z
N MET A 1 17.85 -8.00 -2.20
CA MET A 1 18.82 -8.46 -1.18
C MET A 1 18.22 -8.84 0.18
N LEU A 2 16.92 -9.17 0.28
CA LEU A 2 16.31 -9.65 1.54
C LEU A 2 15.63 -11.03 1.44
N MET A 3 15.64 -11.65 0.26
CA MET A 3 15.05 -12.98 0.00
C MET A 3 16.09 -14.12 -0.07
N SER A 4 17.37 -13.81 0.14
CA SER A 4 18.48 -14.78 -0.04
C SER A 4 19.09 -15.30 1.27
N ARG A 5 18.53 -14.91 2.44
CA ARG A 5 19.04 -15.32 3.77
C ARG A 5 18.15 -16.32 4.52
N ILE A 6 16.97 -16.64 4.00
CA ILE A 6 16.03 -17.57 4.67
C ILE A 6 16.19 -19.02 4.15
N LEU A 7 16.93 -19.23 3.05
CA LEU A 7 17.14 -20.56 2.45
C LEU A 7 18.42 -21.29 2.91
N SER A 8 19.20 -20.73 3.84
CA SER A 8 20.51 -21.29 4.22
C SER A 8 20.55 -22.04 5.57
N LEU A 9 19.39 -22.46 6.11
CA LEU A 9 19.30 -23.11 7.43
C LEU A 9 18.62 -24.49 7.40
N MET A 10 18.55 -25.15 6.24
CA MET A 10 17.95 -26.49 6.10
C MET A 10 18.87 -27.58 5.53
N HIS A 11 20.19 -27.44 5.61
CA HIS A 11 21.11 -28.54 5.30
C HIS A 11 22.21 -28.62 6.36
N HIS A 12 22.11 -29.65 7.22
CA HIS A 12 23.18 -30.44 7.85
C HIS A 12 22.74 -30.94 9.23
N HIS A 13 22.26 -32.19 9.31
CA HIS A 13 23.05 -33.29 9.86
C HIS A 13 22.26 -34.59 9.77
N ASN A 14 22.72 -35.48 8.89
CA ASN A 14 22.47 -36.91 8.94
C ASN A 14 23.86 -37.53 9.04
N SER A 15 24.17 -38.24 10.12
CA SER A 15 25.27 -39.22 10.14
C SER A 15 25.06 -40.19 11.29
N ALA A 16 24.79 -41.44 10.92
CA ALA A 16 24.82 -42.61 11.77
C ALA A 16 26.22 -43.22 11.75
N GLY A 17 26.67 -43.76 12.89
CA GLY A 17 27.82 -44.67 12.94
C GLY A 17 28.44 -44.78 14.33
N PRO A 18 28.95 -45.96 14.73
CA PRO A 18 28.62 -46.58 16.02
C PRO A 18 29.79 -46.58 17.02
N SER A 19 29.48 -46.74 18.31
CA SER A 19 30.47 -47.30 19.23
C SER A 19 29.83 -48.04 20.42
N SER A 20 30.36 -49.25 20.60
CA SER A 20 30.08 -50.29 21.57
C SER A 20 30.84 -50.09 22.87
N PHE A 21 30.25 -50.38 24.04
CA PHE A 21 30.93 -51.04 25.16
C PHE A 21 29.91 -51.78 26.07
N LEU A 22 30.11 -53.10 26.22
CA LEU A 22 29.54 -54.01 27.23
C LEU A 22 30.11 -53.63 28.62
N HIS A 23 29.53 -53.81 29.82
CA HIS A 23 28.83 -54.92 30.52
C HIS A 23 28.48 -54.38 31.95
N PRO A 24 28.04 -55.16 32.98
CA PRO A 24 26.80 -55.92 33.20
C PRO A 24 25.99 -55.48 34.47
N GLY A 25 24.69 -55.84 34.50
CA GLY A 25 24.01 -56.40 35.67
C GLY A 25 23.77 -55.55 36.93
N VAL A 26 22.56 -54.99 37.07
CA VAL A 26 21.81 -54.97 38.34
C VAL A 26 20.32 -55.15 38.03
N MET A 27 19.74 -56.24 38.54
CA MET A 27 18.31 -56.51 38.51
C MET A 27 17.66 -55.67 39.62
N VAL A 28 16.91 -54.64 39.27
CA VAL A 28 16.11 -53.88 40.25
C VAL A 28 14.76 -54.56 40.35
N ASP A 29 14.55 -55.21 41.50
CA ASP A 29 13.28 -55.79 41.91
C ASP A 29 12.23 -54.68 42.10
N LEU A 30 11.20 -54.68 41.25
CA LEU A 30 10.11 -53.70 41.23
C LEU A 30 8.99 -54.01 42.23
N SER A 31 9.16 -54.98 43.14
CA SER A 31 8.11 -55.37 44.09
C SER A 31 8.01 -54.54 45.38
N ALA A 32 8.84 -53.49 45.56
CA ALA A 32 8.99 -52.82 46.85
C ALA A 32 8.35 -51.41 47.01
N PHE A 33 7.55 -50.93 46.05
CA PHE A 33 6.80 -49.66 46.23
C PHE A 33 5.30 -49.83 45.99
N MET A 34 4.67 -50.66 46.83
CA MET A 34 3.23 -50.57 47.08
C MET A 34 3.01 -49.74 48.37
N PRO A 35 2.31 -48.60 48.32
CA PRO A 35 1.83 -47.95 49.53
C PRO A 35 0.70 -48.77 50.18
N PRO A 36 0.50 -48.68 51.50
CA PRO A 36 -0.54 -49.42 52.21
C PRO A 36 -1.94 -48.98 51.77
N ALA A 37 -2.86 -49.95 51.74
CA ALA A 37 -4.26 -49.76 51.35
C ALA A 37 -4.94 -48.66 52.19
N VAL A 38 -5.45 -47.63 51.50
CA VAL A 38 -6.32 -46.58 52.05
C VAL A 38 -7.76 -46.89 51.62
N PRO A 39 -8.79 -46.64 52.45
CA PRO A 39 -10.14 -47.17 52.23
C PRO A 39 -10.83 -46.53 51.02
N ASN A 40 -11.54 -47.38 50.28
CA ASN A 40 -12.49 -47.11 49.21
C ASN A 40 -13.08 -45.69 49.17
N SER A 41 -12.66 -44.91 48.17
CA SER A 41 -13.59 -44.05 47.43
C SER A 41 -13.75 -44.67 46.04
N SER A 42 -14.81 -45.45 45.87
CA SER A 42 -15.13 -46.12 44.62
C SER A 42 -15.66 -45.09 43.62
N THR A 43 -14.78 -44.35 42.96
CA THR A 43 -15.11 -43.82 41.62
C THR A 43 -15.18 -45.03 40.69
N PRO A 44 -16.31 -45.31 40.05
CA PRO A 44 -16.42 -46.51 39.22
C PRO A 44 -15.55 -46.28 37.97
N MET A 45 -14.50 -47.08 37.85
CA MET A 45 -13.61 -47.04 36.70
C MET A 45 -14.37 -47.65 35.50
N PHE A 46 -14.61 -46.85 34.46
CA PHE A 46 -15.15 -47.35 33.20
C PHE A 46 -14.16 -48.33 32.54
N SER A 47 -14.68 -49.39 31.90
CA SER A 47 -13.87 -50.38 31.20
C SER A 47 -13.10 -49.72 30.05
N THR A 48 -11.77 -49.72 30.12
CA THR A 48 -10.90 -49.13 29.09
C THR A 48 -10.92 -49.89 27.77
N SER A 49 -11.41 -51.14 27.78
CA SER A 49 -11.53 -52.04 26.63
C SER A 49 -12.30 -51.41 25.47
N SER A 50 -13.31 -50.59 25.75
CA SER A 50 -14.14 -49.94 24.74
C SER A 50 -13.46 -48.73 24.09
N MET A 51 -12.42 -48.16 24.72
CA MET A 51 -11.61 -47.10 24.09
C MET A 51 -10.64 -47.63 23.03
N LEU A 52 -10.32 -48.94 23.04
CA LEU A 52 -9.50 -49.58 22.01
C LEU A 52 -10.19 -49.61 20.62
N LEU A 53 -11.50 -49.35 20.57
CA LEU A 53 -12.28 -49.26 19.33
C LEU A 53 -12.33 -47.83 18.75
N LEU A 54 -11.80 -46.82 19.44
CA LEU A 54 -11.73 -45.47 18.87
C LEU A 54 -10.66 -45.41 17.77
N PRO A 55 -10.94 -44.73 16.64
CA PRO A 55 -9.91 -44.48 15.63
C PRO A 55 -8.71 -43.76 16.24
N ASN A 56 -7.49 -44.15 15.87
CA ASN A 56 -6.23 -43.58 16.37
C ASN A 56 -6.22 -42.03 16.35
N CYS A 57 -6.81 -41.42 15.31
CA CYS A 57 -6.88 -39.96 15.18
C CYS A 57 -7.66 -39.28 16.32
N LYS A 58 -8.65 -39.97 16.93
CA LYS A 58 -9.37 -39.45 18.10
C LYS A 58 -8.54 -39.59 19.37
N MET A 59 -7.61 -40.54 19.42
CA MET A 59 -6.69 -40.69 20.54
C MET A 59 -5.61 -39.61 20.59
N GLU A 60 -5.16 -39.12 19.44
CA GLU A 60 -4.18 -38.00 19.35
C GLU A 60 -4.65 -36.74 20.10
N VAL A 61 -5.98 -36.49 20.15
CA VAL A 61 -6.52 -35.34 20.89
C VAL A 61 -6.26 -35.50 22.38
N PHE A 62 -6.41 -36.71 22.93
CA PHE A 62 -6.21 -36.97 24.35
C PHE A 62 -4.74 -37.06 24.76
N GLU A 63 -3.83 -37.33 23.81
CA GLU A 63 -2.39 -37.17 24.05
C GLU A 63 -2.01 -35.70 24.25
N ARG A 64 -2.65 -34.79 23.51
CA ARG A 64 -2.38 -33.34 23.56
C ARG A 64 -3.17 -32.61 24.63
N LEU A 65 -4.39 -33.07 24.89
CA LEU A 65 -5.31 -32.57 25.89
C LEU A 65 -5.76 -33.75 26.75
N PRO A 66 -4.94 -34.22 27.70
CA PRO A 66 -5.33 -35.29 28.62
C PRO A 66 -6.63 -34.92 29.34
N GLN A 67 -7.54 -35.88 29.49
CA GLN A 67 -8.87 -35.66 30.11
C GLN A 67 -9.13 -36.73 31.18
N ILE A 68 -9.71 -36.31 32.31
CA ILE A 68 -10.25 -37.19 33.36
C ILE A 68 -11.67 -36.70 33.73
N PRO A 69 -12.64 -36.86 32.82
CA PRO A 69 -14.01 -36.41 33.06
C PRO A 69 -14.70 -37.27 34.11
N HIS A 70 -15.57 -36.64 34.93
CA HIS A 70 -16.29 -37.33 36.00
C HIS A 70 -17.60 -37.98 35.53
N PHE A 71 -18.11 -37.60 34.34
CA PHE A 71 -19.32 -38.16 33.71
C PHE A 71 -20.54 -38.17 34.64
N CYS A 72 -20.79 -37.08 35.39
CA CYS A 72 -21.84 -37.05 36.41
C CYS A 72 -23.21 -37.45 35.83
N GLU A 73 -23.56 -36.94 34.65
CA GLU A 73 -24.85 -37.24 34.03
C GLU A 73 -24.95 -38.67 33.47
N ALA A 74 -23.82 -39.38 33.29
CA ALA A 74 -23.85 -40.77 32.85
C ALA A 74 -24.44 -41.69 33.93
N TRP A 75 -24.43 -41.26 35.20
CA TRP A 75 -24.99 -42.01 36.33
C TRP A 75 -26.52 -42.03 36.35
N ASP A 76 -27.15 -41.03 35.72
CA ASP A 76 -28.61 -40.94 35.57
C ASP A 76 -29.16 -41.93 34.53
N CYS A 77 -28.30 -42.59 33.77
CA CYS A 77 -28.69 -43.65 32.84
C CYS A 77 -28.72 -45.02 33.52
N PRO A 78 -29.60 -45.95 33.07
CA PRO A 78 -29.57 -47.34 33.48
C PRO A 78 -28.15 -47.93 33.32
N PRO A 79 -27.72 -48.84 34.23
CA PRO A 79 -26.36 -49.41 34.23
C PRO A 79 -25.88 -49.89 32.86
N GLU A 80 -26.79 -50.46 32.06
CA GLU A 80 -26.54 -51.01 30.72
C GLU A 80 -26.12 -49.95 29.69
N PHE A 81 -26.46 -48.67 29.92
CA PHE A 81 -26.18 -47.57 28.98
C PHE A 81 -25.07 -46.62 29.44
N ARG A 82 -24.59 -46.73 30.69
CA ARG A 82 -23.64 -45.76 31.28
C ARG A 82 -22.34 -45.69 30.49
N GLU A 83 -21.79 -46.85 30.14
CA GLU A 83 -20.57 -46.94 29.35
C GLU A 83 -20.76 -46.34 27.96
N GLY A 84 -21.89 -46.62 27.30
CA GLY A 84 -22.22 -46.05 26.00
C GLY A 84 -22.33 -44.51 26.03
N LYS A 85 -22.97 -43.96 27.07
CA LYS A 85 -23.07 -42.51 27.26
C LYS A 85 -21.70 -41.86 27.52
N ALA A 86 -20.88 -42.45 28.40
CA ALA A 86 -19.53 -41.99 28.66
C ALA A 86 -18.66 -42.01 27.39
N LEU A 87 -18.68 -43.11 26.64
CA LEU A 87 -17.97 -43.24 25.37
C LEU A 87 -18.43 -42.21 24.34
N GLY A 88 -19.74 -41.97 24.24
CA GLY A 88 -20.33 -40.95 23.38
C GLY A 88 -19.82 -39.54 23.70
N LEU A 89 -19.67 -39.20 24.98
CA LEU A 89 -19.12 -37.91 25.43
C LEU A 89 -17.62 -37.78 25.09
N VAL A 90 -16.83 -38.83 25.29
CA VAL A 90 -15.40 -38.87 24.89
C VAL A 90 -15.26 -38.63 23.39
N VAL A 91 -16.04 -39.35 22.58
CA VAL A 91 -16.06 -39.17 21.12
C VAL A 91 -16.48 -37.74 20.74
N SER A 92 -17.47 -37.18 21.45
CA SER A 92 -17.96 -35.82 21.22
C SER A 92 -16.91 -34.77 21.52
N PHE A 93 -16.13 -34.92 22.60
CA PHE A 93 -15.00 -34.04 22.90
C PHE A 93 -13.94 -34.08 21.79
N ALA A 94 -13.54 -35.28 21.33
CA ALA A 94 -12.57 -35.42 20.24
C ALA A 94 -13.08 -34.76 18.93
N ASN A 95 -14.34 -35.00 18.57
CA ASN A 95 -14.98 -34.36 17.42
C ASN A 95 -15.07 -32.83 17.58
N MET A 96 -15.31 -32.33 18.80
CA MET A 96 -15.37 -30.90 19.09
C MET A 96 -14.00 -30.25 18.88
N ALA A 97 -12.94 -30.84 19.43
CA ALA A 97 -11.57 -30.36 19.25
C ALA A 97 -11.16 -30.34 17.77
N GLU A 98 -11.46 -31.40 17.03
CA GLU A 98 -11.23 -31.46 15.57
C GLU A 98 -12.06 -30.42 14.81
N SER A 99 -13.33 -30.26 15.17
CA SER A 99 -14.19 -29.27 14.53
C SER A 99 -13.71 -27.83 14.77
N ILE A 100 -13.22 -27.51 15.97
CA ILE A 100 -12.61 -26.21 16.29
C ILE A 100 -11.31 -26.02 15.50
N LYS A 101 -10.48 -27.06 15.39
CA LYS A 101 -9.24 -27.04 14.57
C LYS A 101 -9.53 -26.73 13.11
N ASN A 102 -10.66 -27.19 12.59
CA ASN A 102 -11.04 -27.06 11.18
C ASN A 102 -11.89 -25.81 10.86
N MET A 103 -12.14 -24.93 11.84
CA MET A 103 -12.86 -23.68 11.62
C MET A 103 -12.13 -22.76 10.64
N ARG A 104 -12.91 -22.04 9.83
CA ARG A 104 -12.43 -21.11 8.82
C ARG A 104 -12.81 -19.68 9.17
N ILE A 105 -12.01 -18.74 8.68
CA ILE A 105 -12.26 -17.32 8.89
C ILE A 105 -13.57 -16.83 8.24
N GLN A 106 -14.08 -17.58 7.24
CA GLN A 106 -15.34 -17.29 6.54
C GLN A 106 -16.58 -17.93 7.18
N ASP A 107 -16.46 -18.74 8.24
CA ASP A 107 -17.61 -19.39 8.88
C ASP A 107 -18.63 -18.36 9.39
N ALA A 108 -19.78 -18.70 9.97
CA ALA A 108 -20.66 -17.69 10.58
C ALA A 108 -20.25 -17.37 12.03
N SER A 109 -20.48 -16.15 12.54
CA SER A 109 -20.25 -15.82 13.96
C SER A 109 -21.10 -16.70 14.90
N GLN A 110 -22.30 -17.07 14.46
CA GLN A 110 -23.20 -18.00 15.16
C GLN A 110 -22.53 -19.36 15.43
N LEU A 111 -21.65 -19.83 14.53
CA LEU A 111 -20.94 -21.09 14.74
C LEU A 111 -20.05 -21.02 15.98
N TYR A 112 -19.35 -19.91 16.22
CA TYR A 112 -18.48 -19.73 17.38
C TYR A 112 -19.28 -19.75 18.69
N GLN A 113 -20.45 -19.10 18.69
CA GLN A 113 -21.38 -19.11 19.82
C GLN A 113 -21.96 -20.50 20.07
N GLN A 114 -22.26 -21.25 19.00
CA GLN A 114 -22.69 -22.64 19.12
C GLN A 114 -21.59 -23.52 19.71
N LYS A 115 -20.35 -23.40 19.22
CA LYS A 115 -19.19 -24.13 19.76
C LYS A 115 -18.96 -23.81 21.22
N MET A 116 -19.06 -22.54 21.62
CA MET A 116 -18.92 -22.14 23.01
C MET A 116 -19.99 -22.79 23.90
N ARG A 117 -21.26 -22.78 23.48
CA ARG A 117 -22.35 -23.45 24.21
C ARG A 117 -22.11 -24.94 24.35
N SER A 118 -21.80 -25.64 23.25
CA SER A 118 -21.54 -27.09 23.29
C SER A 118 -20.29 -27.47 24.09
N LEU A 119 -19.33 -26.57 24.26
CA LEU A 119 -18.22 -26.79 25.18
C LEU A 119 -18.70 -26.77 26.64
N LEU A 120 -19.62 -25.86 27.01
CA LEU A 120 -20.17 -25.82 28.37
C LEU A 120 -20.89 -27.13 28.73
N ASP A 121 -21.64 -27.71 27.80
CA ASP A 121 -22.30 -29.02 28.00
C ASP A 121 -21.27 -30.14 28.31
N LEU A 122 -20.06 -30.05 27.74
CA LEU A 122 -18.95 -30.97 28.05
C LEU A 122 -18.30 -30.64 29.40
N GLU A 123 -18.18 -29.36 29.76
CA GLU A 123 -17.67 -28.91 31.06
C GLU A 123 -18.52 -29.43 32.22
N GLU A 124 -19.85 -29.44 32.05
CA GLU A 124 -20.82 -30.00 33.01
C GLU A 124 -20.63 -31.52 33.24
N ASN A 125 -20.05 -32.21 32.27
CA ASN A 125 -19.69 -33.63 32.36
C ASN A 125 -18.24 -33.89 32.83
N GLY A 126 -17.52 -32.82 33.20
CA GLY A 126 -16.19 -32.88 33.80
C GLY A 126 -15.02 -32.77 32.83
N PHE A 127 -15.28 -32.43 31.57
CA PHE A 127 -14.20 -32.21 30.60
C PHE A 127 -13.47 -30.90 30.87
N GLU A 128 -12.15 -30.93 30.78
CA GLU A 128 -11.31 -29.73 30.83
C GLU A 128 -11.32 -29.04 29.47
N ILE A 129 -12.22 -28.06 29.31
CA ILE A 129 -12.42 -27.35 28.04
C ILE A 129 -11.65 -26.03 27.92
N GLY A 130 -10.85 -25.65 28.93
CA GLY A 130 -10.21 -24.32 29.02
C GLY A 130 -9.40 -23.97 27.77
N ALA A 131 -8.57 -24.89 27.29
CA ALA A 131 -7.78 -24.72 26.07
C ALA A 131 -8.68 -24.51 24.83
N LEU A 132 -9.79 -25.25 24.72
CA LEU A 132 -10.73 -25.14 23.60
C LEU A 132 -11.51 -23.82 23.65
N LYS A 133 -11.95 -23.35 24.84
CA LYS A 133 -12.59 -22.04 25.02
C LYS A 133 -11.69 -20.90 24.56
N ILE A 134 -10.43 -20.90 25.02
CA ILE A 134 -9.43 -19.90 24.64
C ILE A 134 -9.22 -19.92 23.13
N ARG A 135 -9.13 -21.11 22.52
CA ARG A 135 -8.98 -21.28 21.07
C ARG A 135 -10.16 -20.67 20.31
N VAL A 136 -11.40 -21.00 20.67
CA VAL A 136 -12.61 -20.46 20.01
C VAL A 136 -12.67 -18.94 20.12
N ASN A 137 -12.42 -18.38 21.31
CA ASN A 137 -12.41 -16.92 21.52
C ASN A 137 -11.31 -16.23 20.70
N SER A 138 -10.11 -16.83 20.65
CA SER A 138 -9.00 -16.30 19.86
C SER A 138 -9.31 -16.29 18.37
N LEU A 139 -9.89 -17.38 17.85
CA LEU A 139 -10.32 -17.47 16.46
C LEU A 139 -11.42 -16.43 16.14
N LEU A 140 -12.37 -16.20 17.05
CA LEU A 140 -13.40 -15.17 16.89
C LEU A 140 -12.81 -13.76 16.85
N CYS A 141 -11.86 -13.46 17.73
CA CYS A 141 -11.17 -12.18 17.77
C CYS A 141 -10.40 -11.90 16.45
N VAL A 142 -9.62 -12.88 15.98
CA VAL A 142 -8.89 -12.76 14.70
C VAL A 142 -9.84 -12.56 13.53
N ARG A 143 -10.97 -13.29 13.51
CA ARG A 143 -12.01 -13.17 12.49
C ARG A 143 -12.66 -11.79 12.48
N ASN A 144 -13.03 -11.25 13.65
CA ASN A 144 -13.61 -9.90 13.73
C ASN A 144 -12.62 -8.84 13.23
N ARG A 145 -11.36 -8.93 13.65
CA ARG A 145 -10.29 -8.07 13.13
C ARG A 145 -10.14 -8.17 11.61
N HIS A 146 -10.26 -9.36 11.03
CA HIS A 146 -10.22 -9.54 9.59
C HIS A 146 -11.38 -8.84 8.88
N ILE A 147 -12.60 -8.93 9.41
CA ILE A 147 -13.76 -8.21 8.88
C ILE A 147 -13.54 -6.69 8.94
N ASP A 148 -13.05 -6.17 10.07
CA ASP A 148 -12.75 -4.75 10.23
C ASP A 148 -11.71 -4.26 9.21
N LEU A 149 -10.65 -5.05 8.99
CA LEU A 149 -9.62 -4.75 8.00
C LEU A 149 -10.17 -4.82 6.57
N GLN A 150 -11.06 -5.76 6.26
CA GLN A 150 -11.72 -5.82 4.95
C GLN A 150 -12.59 -4.58 4.70
N ASN A 151 -13.37 -4.16 5.70
CA ASN A 151 -14.19 -2.94 5.60
C ASN A 151 -13.32 -1.70 5.40
N ARG A 152 -12.22 -1.59 6.18
CA ARG A 152 -11.27 -0.48 6.04
C ARG A 152 -10.58 -0.47 4.68
N LYS A 153 -10.20 -1.65 4.15
CA LYS A 153 -9.66 -1.79 2.80
C LYS A 153 -10.65 -1.25 1.76
N ALA A 154 -11.90 -1.69 1.80
CA ALA A 154 -12.92 -1.24 0.85
C ALA A 154 -13.15 0.27 0.91
N SER A 155 -13.10 0.87 2.11
CA SER A 155 -13.17 2.33 2.27
C SER A 155 -11.98 3.05 1.65
N LEU A 156 -10.76 2.53 1.84
CA LEU A 156 -9.55 3.11 1.25
C LEU A 156 -9.56 3.00 -0.28
N ASP A 157 -9.97 1.86 -0.83
CA ASP A 157 -10.09 1.65 -2.28
C ASP A 157 -11.04 2.69 -2.89
N LYS A 158 -12.14 3.02 -2.21
CA LYS A 158 -13.09 4.07 -2.65
C LYS A 158 -12.48 5.47 -2.63
N GLU A 159 -11.73 5.82 -1.58
CA GLU A 159 -11.06 7.14 -1.48
C GLU A 159 -9.94 7.29 -2.53
N ILE A 160 -9.21 6.21 -2.81
CA ILE A 160 -8.20 6.17 -3.89
C ILE A 160 -8.86 6.48 -5.22
N LEU A 161 -9.91 5.74 -5.60
CA LEU A 161 -10.63 5.95 -6.86
C LEU A 161 -11.18 7.38 -7.00
N LYS A 162 -11.73 7.93 -5.91
CA LYS A 162 -12.23 9.32 -5.89
C LYS A 162 -11.10 10.32 -6.12
N THR A 163 -9.95 10.11 -5.50
CA THR A 163 -8.78 10.99 -5.64
C THR A 163 -8.19 10.90 -7.04
N GLU A 164 -8.12 9.71 -7.63
CA GLU A 164 -7.68 9.50 -9.01
C GLU A 164 -8.58 10.23 -10.01
N MET A 165 -9.90 10.24 -9.79
CA MET A 165 -10.84 10.98 -10.63
C MET A 165 -10.58 12.50 -10.57
N VAL A 166 -10.37 13.05 -9.38
CA VAL A 166 -10.02 14.47 -9.21
C VAL A 166 -8.69 14.80 -9.88
N ASN A 167 -7.68 13.94 -9.73
CA ASN A 167 -6.39 14.14 -10.38
C ASN A 167 -6.50 14.11 -11.91
N CYS A 168 -7.36 13.25 -12.47
CA CYS A 168 -7.61 13.21 -13.91
C CYS A 168 -8.23 14.54 -14.42
N ASP A 169 -9.19 15.13 -13.69
CA ASP A 169 -9.74 16.45 -14.01
C ASP A 169 -8.67 17.54 -13.95
N LEU A 170 -7.86 17.55 -12.90
CA LEU A 170 -6.76 18.51 -12.75
C LEU A 170 -5.74 18.39 -13.89
N GLU A 171 -5.39 17.17 -14.29
CA GLU A 171 -4.45 16.94 -15.40
C GLU A 171 -5.03 17.45 -16.74
N GLN A 172 -6.32 17.27 -16.99
CA GLN A 172 -6.99 17.82 -18.18
C GLN A 172 -6.98 19.35 -18.16
N ARG A 173 -7.26 19.96 -17.01
CA ARG A 173 -7.23 21.42 -16.84
C ARG A 173 -5.83 22.00 -17.00
N LEU A 174 -4.81 21.30 -16.52
CA LEU A 174 -3.41 21.68 -16.75
C LEU A 174 -3.06 21.64 -18.25
N LYS A 175 -3.44 20.57 -18.97
CA LYS A 175 -3.23 20.48 -20.42
C LYS A 175 -3.91 21.62 -21.18
N LEU A 176 -5.12 22.00 -20.78
CA LEU A 176 -5.83 23.15 -21.36
C LEU A 176 -5.10 24.47 -21.09
N LEU A 177 -4.61 24.66 -19.86
CA LEU A 177 -3.85 25.85 -19.51
C LEU A 177 -2.54 25.95 -20.32
N ASP A 178 -1.80 24.85 -20.45
CA ASP A 178 -0.56 24.79 -21.24
C ASP A 178 -0.81 25.12 -22.73
N MET A 179 -1.93 24.66 -23.27
CA MET A 179 -2.38 25.00 -24.63
C MET A 179 -2.62 26.51 -24.78
N PHE A 180 -3.34 27.12 -23.83
CA PHE A 180 -3.60 28.58 -23.86
C PHE A 180 -2.31 29.40 -23.71
N ILE A 181 -1.42 29.01 -22.80
CA ILE A 181 -0.12 29.67 -22.61
C ILE A 181 0.68 29.62 -23.90
N SER A 182 0.74 28.45 -24.55
CA SER A 182 1.46 28.27 -25.81
C SER A 182 0.89 29.15 -26.92
N GLY A 183 -0.44 29.15 -27.10
CA GLY A 183 -1.11 29.98 -28.11
C GLY A 183 -0.88 31.48 -27.90
N LEU A 184 -1.01 31.97 -26.66
CA LEU A 184 -0.70 33.37 -26.33
C LEU A 184 0.78 33.71 -26.57
N GLY A 185 1.69 32.76 -26.31
CA GLY A 185 3.13 32.92 -26.56
C GLY A 185 3.47 33.08 -28.05
N GLU A 186 2.77 32.32 -28.91
CA GLU A 186 2.87 32.43 -30.37
C GLU A 186 2.34 33.78 -30.87
N GLU A 187 1.14 34.17 -30.45
CA GLU A 187 0.54 35.46 -30.83
C GLU A 187 1.42 36.65 -30.40
N LEU A 188 1.93 36.63 -29.17
CA LEU A 188 2.83 37.68 -28.67
C LEU A 188 4.12 37.76 -29.50
N THR A 189 4.64 36.61 -29.92
CA THR A 189 5.85 36.55 -30.76
C THR A 189 5.59 37.10 -32.15
N GLN A 190 4.49 36.71 -32.78
CA GLN A 190 4.09 37.24 -34.08
C GLN A 190 3.85 38.76 -34.03
N TYR A 191 3.13 39.25 -33.02
CA TYR A 191 2.88 40.68 -32.83
C TYR A 191 4.18 41.46 -32.65
N ARG A 192 5.11 40.94 -31.84
CA ARG A 192 6.42 41.56 -31.60
C ARG A 192 7.23 41.66 -32.90
N GLU A 193 7.28 40.60 -33.70
CA GLU A 193 8.06 40.54 -34.93
C GLU A 193 7.50 41.46 -36.03
N THR A 194 6.18 41.42 -36.24
CA THR A 194 5.49 42.29 -37.21
C THR A 194 5.66 43.77 -36.85
N THR A 195 5.48 44.13 -35.58
CA THR A 195 5.70 45.50 -35.09
C THR A 195 7.15 45.94 -35.29
N LYS A 196 8.12 45.09 -34.93
CA LYS A 196 9.54 45.39 -35.11
C LYS A 196 9.91 45.60 -36.57
N ALA A 197 9.41 44.76 -37.48
CA ALA A 197 9.65 44.90 -38.91
C ALA A 197 9.09 46.22 -39.46
N SER A 198 7.85 46.57 -39.10
CA SER A 198 7.22 47.83 -39.49
C SER A 198 8.02 49.06 -39.03
N LEU A 199 8.45 49.08 -37.76
CA LEU A 199 9.25 50.17 -37.21
C LEU A 199 10.61 50.31 -37.90
N VAL A 200 11.27 49.19 -38.24
CA VAL A 200 12.53 49.19 -38.99
C VAL A 200 12.32 49.77 -40.39
N MET A 201 11.26 49.37 -41.09
CA MET A 201 10.92 49.92 -42.41
C MET A 201 10.61 51.42 -42.35
N GLN A 202 9.82 51.86 -41.38
CA GLN A 202 9.50 53.27 -41.20
C GLN A 202 10.75 54.10 -40.88
N LYS A 203 11.64 53.58 -40.01
CA LYS A 203 12.93 54.23 -39.73
C LYS A 203 13.77 54.35 -40.98
N ALA A 204 13.88 53.29 -41.79
CA ALA A 204 14.64 53.31 -43.05
C ALA A 204 14.06 54.32 -44.05
N ALA A 205 12.74 54.38 -44.19
CA ALA A 205 12.05 55.35 -45.04
C ALA A 205 12.31 56.80 -44.58
N ASN A 206 12.25 57.06 -43.27
CA ASN A 206 12.57 58.36 -42.69
C ASN A 206 14.02 58.76 -42.95
N CYS A 207 14.99 57.83 -42.77
CA CYS A 207 16.39 58.08 -43.09
C CYS A 207 16.58 58.45 -44.57
N LEU A 208 15.95 57.71 -45.49
CA LEU A 208 15.99 58.00 -46.91
C LEU A 208 15.43 59.40 -47.24
N TYR A 209 14.33 59.78 -46.59
CA TYR A 209 13.72 61.09 -46.77
C TYR A 209 14.61 62.23 -46.25
N ILE A 210 15.23 62.04 -45.08
CA ILE A 210 16.22 62.99 -44.53
C ILE A 210 17.39 63.18 -45.51
N SER A 211 17.97 62.10 -46.04
CA SER A 211 19.06 62.20 -47.03
C SER A 211 18.65 62.99 -48.28
N LYS A 212 17.42 62.80 -48.77
CA LYS A 212 16.88 63.59 -49.89
C LYS A 212 16.75 65.08 -49.55
N LEU A 213 16.31 65.41 -48.34
CA LEU A 213 16.22 66.80 -47.89
C LEU A 213 17.60 67.45 -47.75
N GLN A 214 18.59 66.71 -47.23
CA GLN A 214 19.97 67.21 -47.11
C GLN A 214 20.58 67.58 -48.47
N VAL A 215 20.37 66.76 -49.50
CA VAL A 215 20.83 67.08 -50.87
C VAL A 215 20.18 68.36 -51.38
N LYS A 216 18.86 68.51 -51.20
CA LYS A 216 18.15 69.74 -51.61
C LYS A 216 18.62 70.97 -50.84
N LEU A 217 18.85 70.83 -49.54
CA LEU A 217 19.38 71.90 -48.70
C LEU A 217 20.74 72.35 -49.21
N HIS A 218 21.65 71.42 -49.47
CA HIS A 218 22.98 71.74 -49.98
C HIS A 218 22.94 72.48 -51.33
N GLN A 219 22.07 72.05 -52.24
CA GLN A 219 21.87 72.74 -53.52
C GLN A 219 21.37 74.18 -53.34
N VAL A 220 20.51 74.43 -52.36
CA VAL A 220 20.04 75.79 -52.02
C VAL A 220 21.16 76.61 -51.39
N GLU A 221 21.96 76.02 -50.50
CA GLU A 221 23.13 76.68 -49.88
C GLU A 221 24.16 77.09 -50.94
N GLU A 222 24.49 76.21 -51.89
CA GLU A 222 25.37 76.52 -53.02
C GLU A 222 24.81 77.66 -53.89
N SER A 223 23.50 77.62 -54.18
CA SER A 223 22.83 78.68 -54.95
C SER A 223 22.88 80.02 -54.22
N LEU A 224 22.71 80.02 -52.90
CA LEU A 224 22.76 81.22 -52.08
C LEU A 224 24.17 81.82 -52.06
N MET A 225 25.20 80.99 -51.89
CA MET A 225 26.60 81.42 -51.99
C MET A 225 26.94 82.01 -53.37
N SER A 226 26.42 81.41 -54.44
CA SER A 226 26.57 81.96 -55.80
C SER A 226 25.95 83.35 -55.92
N VAL A 227 24.69 83.51 -55.49
CA VAL A 227 23.99 84.81 -55.54
C VAL A 227 24.70 85.86 -54.69
N GLU A 228 25.20 85.50 -53.50
CA GLU A 228 25.96 86.41 -52.64
C GLU A 228 27.29 86.81 -53.29
N THR A 229 27.96 85.89 -53.96
CA THR A 229 29.17 86.18 -54.75
C THR A 229 28.85 87.13 -55.90
N ASP A 230 27.81 86.84 -56.68
CA ASP A 230 27.36 87.68 -57.80
C ASP A 230 27.01 89.10 -57.31
N PHE A 231 26.27 89.21 -56.20
CA PHE A 231 25.93 90.49 -55.58
C PHE A 231 27.19 91.28 -55.20
N ASN A 232 28.14 90.64 -54.51
CA ASN A 232 29.38 91.30 -54.08
C ASN A 232 30.25 91.71 -55.28
N THR A 233 30.31 90.90 -56.34
CA THR A 233 30.99 91.24 -57.59
C THR A 233 30.36 92.47 -58.26
N ILE A 234 29.03 92.53 -58.36
CA ILE A 234 28.31 93.68 -58.93
C ILE A 234 28.51 94.92 -58.06
N ALA A 235 28.37 94.81 -56.74
CA ALA A 235 28.53 95.93 -55.81
C ALA A 235 29.95 96.50 -55.81
N ALA A 236 30.97 95.68 -56.08
CA ALA A 236 32.37 96.09 -56.19
C ALA A 236 32.78 96.55 -57.61
N ALA A 237 31.90 96.45 -58.61
CA ALA A 237 32.21 96.86 -59.98
C ALA A 237 32.43 98.38 -60.08
N PRO A 238 33.39 98.86 -60.90
CA PRO A 238 33.58 100.30 -61.12
C PRO A 238 32.33 100.94 -61.71
N TRP A 239 31.92 102.10 -61.20
CA TRP A 239 30.85 102.89 -61.79
C TRP A 239 31.24 103.29 -63.22
N CYS A 240 30.49 102.83 -64.23
CA CYS A 240 30.63 103.39 -65.58
C CYS A 240 30.24 104.87 -65.52
N SER A 241 31.23 105.74 -65.64
CA SER A 241 31.00 107.14 -66.00
C SER A 241 30.67 107.13 -67.49
N ASP A 242 29.38 107.04 -67.82
CA ASP A 242 28.94 107.15 -69.20
C ASP A 242 28.84 108.64 -69.58
N ASP A 243 29.88 109.02 -70.29
CA ASP A 243 29.96 109.98 -71.39
C ASP A 243 29.97 111.49 -71.13
N GLY A 244 30.86 112.10 -71.89
CA GLY A 244 31.24 113.50 -71.85
C GLY A 244 32.41 113.79 -72.79
N SER A 245 32.43 113.19 -73.97
CA SER A 245 33.23 113.67 -75.10
C SER A 245 32.93 115.17 -75.35
N SER A 246 33.94 116.06 -75.30
CA SER A 246 34.21 117.09 -76.32
C SER A 246 35.23 118.17 -75.88
N LEU A 247 36.33 118.20 -76.66
CA LEU A 247 37.06 119.36 -77.19
C LEU A 247 37.92 120.26 -76.26
N LEU A 248 39.19 120.33 -76.71
CA LEU A 248 40.31 121.26 -76.43
C LEU A 248 41.14 121.01 -75.17
#